data_AF-A0A8T0WA71-F1
#
_entry.id   AF-A0A8T0WA71-F1
#
_cell.length_a   1.000
_cell.length_b   1.000
_cell.length_c   1.000
_cell.angle_alpha   90.00
_cell.angle_beta   90.00
_cell.angle_gamma   90.00
#
_symmetry.space_group_name_H-M   'P 1'
#
loop_
_entity.id
_entity.type
_entity.pdbx_description
1 polymer ?
#
loop_
_entity_poly.entity_id
_entity_poly.type
_entity_poly.pdbx_seq_one_letter_code
_entity_poly.pdbx_strand_id
1 'polypeptide(L)'
;MAPHSFPAFALLLPAVLVLVAFAAISARASVATIMPSPAPAVEGSGFLHACCANTTNASTCYDSLLPHAGSFHGNRVLVARAAANLAFTRLRSFREGLRRLPPGATGGGRIVDRALQLCVSSAEVSLLREGDALAVIQRLETAAGRGRREQAESDLNTANLYVGGIGPCVTSCVDDVESIGDAGRAALASPVGKKVLAWVANVRLHGDIALDLVVQSEPEYVVQSEPE
;
A
#
# COMPACT_ATOMS: atom_id res chain seq x y z
N MET A 1 -56.95 -12.29 17.33
CA MET A 1 -57.61 -11.08 16.79
C MET A 1 -56.67 -10.42 15.78
N ALA A 2 -57.22 -9.74 14.77
CA ALA A 2 -56.52 -8.81 13.86
C ALA A 2 -56.71 -7.35 14.38
N PRO A 3 -56.25 -6.27 13.72
CA PRO A 3 -55.41 -6.13 12.51
C PRO A 3 -54.10 -5.34 12.85
N HIS A 4 -53.34 -4.61 12.00
CA HIS A 4 -53.25 -4.27 10.55
C HIS A 4 -51.74 -4.38 10.15
N SER A 5 -51.26 -4.55 8.90
CA SER A 5 -51.56 -4.03 7.55
C SER A 5 -50.93 -2.67 7.19
N PHE A 6 -49.79 -2.71 6.47
CA PHE A 6 -49.37 -1.72 5.46
C PHE A 6 -48.60 -2.44 4.34
N PRO A 7 -48.98 -2.34 3.04
CA PRO A 7 -48.34 -3.04 1.93
C PRO A 7 -47.28 -2.19 1.19
N ALA A 8 -46.55 -2.83 0.28
CA ALA A 8 -45.38 -2.26 -0.42
C ALA A 8 -45.70 -1.27 -1.54
N PHE A 9 -44.72 -0.41 -1.86
CA PHE A 9 -44.67 0.36 -3.10
C PHE A 9 -44.36 -0.53 -4.31
N ALA A 10 -45.08 -0.33 -5.41
CA ALA A 10 -44.79 -0.93 -6.70
C ALA A 10 -44.74 0.15 -7.80
N LEU A 11 -43.87 -0.07 -8.79
CA LEU A 11 -43.55 0.83 -9.89
C LEU A 11 -44.73 1.05 -10.85
N LEU A 12 -44.71 2.17 -11.60
CA LEU A 12 -44.66 2.15 -13.08
C LEU A 12 -44.44 3.56 -13.68
N LEU A 13 -43.99 3.60 -14.95
CA LEU A 13 -43.59 4.78 -15.73
C LEU A 13 -44.35 4.76 -17.07
N PRO A 14 -44.61 5.92 -17.72
CA PRO A 14 -44.33 5.97 -19.15
C PRO A 14 -43.82 7.32 -19.72
N ALA A 15 -42.77 7.20 -20.53
CA ALA A 15 -42.48 7.85 -21.83
C ALA A 15 -42.96 9.28 -22.22
N VAL A 16 -41.96 10.12 -22.55
CA VAL A 16 -41.78 10.90 -23.80
C VAL A 16 -42.80 12.00 -24.19
N LEU A 17 -42.32 13.25 -24.24
CA LEU A 17 -42.32 14.06 -25.48
C LEU A 17 -41.21 15.15 -25.47
N VAL A 18 -40.95 15.76 -26.63
CA VAL A 18 -39.77 16.57 -26.96
C VAL A 18 -40.10 18.06 -27.08
N LEU A 19 -39.18 18.94 -26.69
CA LEU A 19 -39.03 20.28 -27.30
C LEU A 19 -37.56 20.74 -27.26
N VAL A 20 -37.14 21.55 -28.23
CA VAL A 20 -35.74 21.92 -28.51
C VAL A 20 -35.53 23.42 -28.35
N ALA A 21 -34.40 23.82 -27.75
CA ALA A 21 -33.90 25.19 -27.78
C ALA A 21 -32.36 25.21 -27.78
N PHE A 22 -31.74 25.42 -28.94
CA PHE A 22 -30.31 25.73 -29.04
C PHE A 22 -30.08 27.22 -28.81
N ALA A 23 -29.24 27.57 -27.83
CA ALA A 23 -28.75 28.93 -27.61
C ALA A 23 -27.22 28.97 -27.80
N ALA A 24 -26.77 29.24 -29.03
CA ALA A 24 -25.35 29.26 -29.38
C ALA A 24 -24.68 30.59 -28.97
N ILE A 25 -24.03 30.61 -27.80
CA ILE A 25 -23.24 31.77 -27.35
C ILE A 25 -21.88 31.77 -28.05
N SER A 26 -21.73 32.61 -29.08
CA SER A 26 -20.48 32.78 -29.81
C SER A 26 -19.52 33.75 -29.10
N ALA A 27 -18.77 33.24 -28.12
CA ALA A 27 -17.66 33.99 -27.52
C ALA A 27 -16.42 33.93 -28.42
N ARG A 28 -16.10 35.04 -29.11
CA ARG A 28 -14.77 35.23 -29.72
C ARG A 28 -13.77 35.66 -28.64
N ALA A 29 -12.75 34.85 -28.41
CA ALA A 29 -11.57 35.21 -27.61
C ALA A 29 -10.30 34.86 -28.41
N SER A 30 -9.22 35.61 -28.17
CA SER A 30 -8.02 35.62 -29.01
C SER A 30 -7.23 34.31 -29.00
N VAL A 31 -6.57 34.01 -30.12
CA VAL A 31 -5.51 32.98 -30.16
C VAL A 31 -4.29 33.50 -29.41
N ALA A 32 -4.26 33.28 -28.10
CA ALA A 32 -3.00 33.14 -27.39
C ALA A 32 -2.42 31.76 -27.73
N THR A 33 -1.14 31.69 -28.12
CA THR A 33 -0.44 30.42 -28.32
C THR A 33 -0.23 29.77 -26.95
N ILE A 34 -1.17 28.95 -26.52
CA ILE A 34 -1.01 28.07 -25.36
C ILE A 34 0.11 27.10 -25.70
N MET A 35 1.33 27.37 -25.21
CA MET A 35 2.34 26.33 -25.12
C MET A 35 1.75 25.20 -24.27
N PRO A 36 1.88 23.92 -24.68
CA PRO A 36 1.39 22.82 -23.88
C PRO A 36 2.13 22.83 -22.54
N SER A 37 1.39 23.09 -21.45
CA SER A 37 1.87 22.86 -20.10
C SER A 37 2.43 21.44 -20.01
N PRO A 38 3.55 21.19 -19.31
CA PRO A 38 3.99 19.84 -19.00
C PRO A 38 2.81 19.04 -18.45
N ALA A 39 2.56 17.86 -19.02
CA ALA A 39 1.46 17.02 -18.55
C ALA A 39 1.72 16.63 -17.08
N PRO A 40 0.70 16.56 -16.21
CA PRO A 40 0.90 16.33 -14.76
C PRO A 40 1.60 15.01 -14.42
N ALA A 41 1.69 14.06 -15.36
CA ALA A 41 2.52 12.86 -15.25
C ALA A 41 4.03 13.17 -15.14
N VAL A 42 4.52 14.24 -15.78
CA VAL A 42 5.94 14.64 -15.76
C VAL A 42 6.33 15.12 -14.36
N GLU A 43 5.55 16.03 -13.78
CA GLU A 43 5.78 16.57 -12.43
C GLU A 43 5.67 15.47 -11.36
N GLY A 44 4.64 14.61 -11.45
CA GLY A 44 4.48 13.47 -10.56
C GLY A 44 5.66 12.48 -10.59
N SER A 45 6.29 12.30 -11.76
CA SER A 45 7.47 11.42 -11.91
C SER A 45 8.72 12.00 -11.23
N GLY A 46 8.97 13.30 -11.35
CA GLY A 46 10.09 13.97 -10.68
C GLY A 46 9.93 13.99 -9.17
N PHE A 47 8.70 14.28 -8.69
CA PHE A 47 8.36 14.21 -7.27
C PHE A 47 8.56 12.80 -6.68
N LEU A 48 8.12 11.76 -7.39
CA LEU A 48 8.32 10.36 -6.95
C LEU A 48 9.81 9.99 -6.89
N HIS A 49 10.60 10.41 -7.89
CA HIS A 49 12.05 10.16 -7.88
C HIS A 49 12.73 10.81 -6.66
N ALA A 50 12.33 12.02 -6.27
CA ALA A 50 12.82 12.67 -5.06
C ALA A 50 12.42 11.92 -3.77
N CYS A 51 11.21 11.35 -3.70
CA CYS A 51 10.77 10.55 -2.55
C CYS A 51 11.50 9.19 -2.44
N CYS A 52 11.80 8.56 -3.57
CA CYS A 52 12.47 7.26 -3.59
C CYS A 52 13.99 7.32 -3.39
N ALA A 53 14.63 8.49 -3.59
CA ALA A 53 16.08 8.65 -3.59
C ALA A 53 16.80 8.11 -2.34
N ASN A 54 16.21 8.29 -1.15
CA ASN A 54 16.79 7.87 0.13
C ASN A 54 16.16 6.57 0.68
N THR A 55 15.57 5.73 -0.19
CA THR A 55 15.02 4.42 0.20
C THR A 55 16.02 3.28 -0.03
N THR A 56 15.84 2.19 0.72
CA THR A 56 16.62 0.94 0.68
C THR A 56 16.81 0.39 -0.73
N ASN A 57 15.89 0.66 -1.67
CA ASN A 57 16.10 0.45 -3.09
C ASN A 57 15.31 1.49 -3.91
N ALA A 58 15.97 2.61 -4.22
CA ALA A 58 15.37 3.72 -4.98
C ALA A 58 14.76 3.31 -6.33
N SER A 59 15.40 2.40 -7.08
CA SER A 59 14.86 1.88 -8.35
C SER A 59 13.56 1.09 -8.15
N THR A 60 13.55 0.12 -7.24
CA THR A 60 12.34 -0.67 -6.95
C THR A 60 11.22 0.19 -6.37
N CYS A 61 11.56 1.19 -5.54
CA CYS A 61 10.61 2.18 -5.04
C CYS A 61 9.95 2.94 -6.20
N TYR A 62 10.76 3.49 -7.11
CA TYR A 62 10.28 4.26 -8.26
C TYR A 62 9.42 3.40 -9.19
N ASP A 63 9.95 2.28 -9.69
CA ASP A 63 9.26 1.41 -10.65
C ASP A 63 7.92 0.87 -10.11
N SER A 64 7.85 0.60 -8.81
CA SER A 64 6.66 0.04 -8.17
C SER A 64 5.57 1.08 -7.86
N LEU A 65 5.94 2.35 -7.75
CA LEU A 65 5.04 3.45 -7.41
C LEU A 65 4.73 4.37 -8.60
N LEU A 66 5.50 4.26 -9.69
CA LEU A 66 5.27 4.98 -10.95
C LEU A 66 3.83 4.82 -11.50
N PRO A 67 3.16 3.65 -11.44
CA PRO A 67 1.75 3.52 -11.84
C PRO A 67 0.77 4.40 -11.03
N HIS A 68 1.20 4.93 -9.89
CA HIS A 68 0.41 5.78 -9.00
C HIS A 68 0.91 7.25 -8.96
N ALA A 69 1.99 7.59 -9.67
CA ALA A 69 2.67 8.89 -9.59
C ALA A 69 1.73 10.10 -9.77
N GLY A 70 0.77 10.00 -10.70
CA GLY A 70 -0.22 11.05 -10.98
C GLY A 70 -1.23 11.33 -9.86
N SER A 71 -1.34 10.43 -8.86
CA SER A 71 -2.24 10.59 -7.70
C SER A 71 -1.57 11.15 -6.45
N PHE A 72 -0.24 11.38 -6.48
CA PHE A 72 0.49 11.83 -5.28
C PHE A 72 0.45 13.34 -5.07
N HIS A 73 0.22 14.14 -6.11
CA HIS A 73 0.02 15.60 -6.02
C HIS A 73 1.03 16.36 -5.12
N GLY A 74 2.31 15.94 -5.12
CA GLY A 74 3.36 16.54 -4.29
C GLY A 74 3.36 16.14 -2.80
N ASN A 75 2.48 15.23 -2.37
CA ASN A 75 2.30 14.83 -0.99
C ASN A 75 3.03 13.51 -0.67
N ARG A 76 4.06 13.56 0.19
CA ARG A 76 4.86 12.39 0.61
C ARG A 76 4.03 11.31 1.31
N VAL A 77 3.01 11.71 2.08
CA VAL A 77 2.14 10.79 2.82
C VAL A 77 1.35 9.90 1.85
N LEU A 78 0.98 10.39 0.66
CA LEU A 78 0.31 9.60 -0.36
C LEU A 78 1.26 8.55 -0.98
N VAL A 79 2.55 8.88 -1.14
CA VAL A 79 3.61 7.94 -1.56
C VAL A 79 3.81 6.86 -0.50
N ALA A 80 3.94 7.24 0.77
CA ALA A 80 4.08 6.33 1.90
C ALA A 80 2.88 5.39 2.05
N ARG A 81 1.64 5.90 1.90
CA ARG A 81 0.42 5.07 1.94
C ARG A 81 0.36 4.06 0.79
N ALA A 82 0.77 4.45 -0.41
CA ALA A 82 0.84 3.55 -1.55
C ALA A 82 1.90 2.45 -1.35
N ALA A 83 3.07 2.80 -0.82
CA ALA A 83 4.13 1.85 -0.49
C ALA A 83 3.71 0.87 0.61
N ALA A 84 3.08 1.35 1.69
CA ALA A 84 2.55 0.50 2.76
C ALA A 84 1.50 -0.50 2.24
N ASN A 85 0.53 -0.03 1.43
CA ASN A 85 -0.46 -0.91 0.79
C ASN A 85 0.20 -1.95 -0.14
N LEU A 86 1.26 -1.58 -0.86
CA LEU A 86 2.02 -2.53 -1.66
C LEU A 86 2.76 -3.57 -0.80
N ALA A 87 3.38 -3.15 0.31
CA ALA A 87 4.05 -4.05 1.26
C ALA A 87 3.07 -5.06 1.88
N PHE A 88 1.91 -4.61 2.37
CA PHE A 88 0.85 -5.51 2.83
C PHE A 88 0.32 -6.40 1.69
N THR A 89 0.26 -5.90 0.45
CA THR A 89 -0.10 -6.72 -0.72
C THR A 89 0.92 -7.83 -1.01
N ARG A 90 2.22 -7.57 -0.81
CA ARG A 90 3.24 -8.64 -0.85
C ARG A 90 3.05 -9.62 0.30
N LEU A 91 2.82 -9.15 1.53
CA LEU A 91 2.63 -10.00 2.70
C LEU A 91 1.40 -10.93 2.53
N ARG A 92 0.28 -10.40 2.00
CA ARG A 92 -0.88 -11.19 1.57
C ARG A 92 -0.48 -12.25 0.53
N SER A 93 0.31 -11.88 -0.47
CA SER A 93 0.78 -12.79 -1.53
C SER A 93 1.68 -13.91 -1.01
N PHE A 94 2.56 -13.62 -0.04
CA PHE A 94 3.40 -14.59 0.66
C PHE A 94 2.56 -15.59 1.48
N ARG A 95 1.61 -15.09 2.28
CA ARG A 95 0.68 -15.93 3.06
C ARG A 95 -0.11 -16.89 2.15
N GLU A 96 -0.67 -16.38 1.06
CA GLU A 96 -1.40 -17.20 0.09
C GLU A 96 -0.48 -18.15 -0.69
N GLY A 97 0.78 -17.79 -0.90
CA GLY A 97 1.81 -18.66 -1.47
C GLY A 97 2.09 -19.87 -0.56
N LEU A 98 2.32 -19.63 0.72
CA LEU A 98 2.55 -20.68 1.73
C LEU A 98 1.33 -21.59 1.94
N ARG A 99 0.13 -21.01 2.06
CA ARG A 99 -1.15 -21.76 2.18
C ARG A 99 -1.41 -22.73 1.03
N ARG A 100 -0.79 -22.51 -0.14
CA ARG A 100 -0.94 -23.32 -1.36
C ARG A 100 0.17 -24.35 -1.56
N LEU A 101 1.13 -24.46 -0.65
CA LEU A 101 2.14 -25.52 -0.68
C LEU A 101 1.49 -26.85 -0.24
N PRO A 102 1.61 -27.95 -1.01
CA PRO A 102 1.20 -29.26 -0.54
C PRO A 102 2.10 -29.74 0.61
N PRO A 103 1.63 -30.63 1.50
CA PRO A 103 2.47 -31.23 2.53
C PRO A 103 3.71 -31.90 1.94
N GLY A 104 4.88 -31.68 2.55
CA GLY A 104 6.16 -32.20 2.09
C GLY A 104 6.75 -31.49 0.86
N ALA A 105 6.18 -30.38 0.37
CA ALA A 105 6.63 -29.69 -0.86
C ALA A 105 8.12 -29.31 -0.89
N THR A 106 8.74 -29.07 0.27
CA THR A 106 10.16 -28.72 0.40
C THR A 106 11.07 -29.93 0.62
N GLY A 107 10.52 -31.13 0.84
CA GLY A 107 11.26 -32.31 1.27
C GLY A 107 11.69 -32.33 2.75
N GLY A 108 11.51 -31.23 3.50
CA GLY A 108 11.93 -31.11 4.91
C GLY A 108 11.11 -31.90 5.94
N GLY A 109 10.05 -32.58 5.49
CA GLY A 109 9.15 -33.36 6.34
C GLY A 109 8.31 -32.53 7.31
N ARG A 110 7.58 -33.25 8.19
CA ARG A 110 6.47 -32.69 8.99
C ARG A 110 6.83 -31.54 9.93
N ILE A 111 8.09 -31.41 10.34
CA ILE A 111 8.53 -30.31 11.23
C ILE A 111 8.69 -29.02 10.41
N VAL A 112 9.30 -29.09 9.22
CA VAL A 112 9.38 -27.96 8.29
C VAL A 112 7.99 -27.57 7.78
N ASP A 113 7.14 -28.55 7.42
CA ASP A 113 5.75 -28.28 7.04
C ASP A 113 5.02 -27.48 8.14
N ARG A 114 5.22 -27.84 9.41
CA ARG A 114 4.63 -27.13 10.56
C ARG A 114 5.18 -25.72 10.72
N ALA A 115 6.49 -25.51 10.58
CA ALA A 115 7.09 -24.18 10.64
C ALA A 115 6.54 -23.26 9.53
N LEU A 116 6.38 -23.76 8.30
CA LEU A 116 5.77 -23.02 7.20
C LEU A 116 4.28 -22.67 7.46
N GLN A 117 3.55 -23.46 8.25
CA GLN A 117 2.20 -23.08 8.71
C GLN A 117 2.23 -22.05 9.87
N LEU A 118 3.24 -22.07 10.74
CA LEU A 118 3.44 -20.99 11.73
C LEU A 118 3.75 -19.65 11.05
N CYS A 119 4.51 -19.66 9.94
CA CYS A 119 4.70 -18.49 9.08
C CYS A 119 3.39 -17.91 8.53
N VAL A 120 2.42 -18.77 8.17
CA VAL A 120 1.08 -18.35 7.71
C VAL A 120 0.36 -17.59 8.82
N SER A 121 0.35 -18.11 10.06
CA SER A 121 -0.25 -17.43 11.21
C SER A 121 0.51 -16.15 11.62
N SER A 122 1.85 -16.11 11.51
CA SER A 122 2.64 -14.89 11.73
C SER A 122 2.27 -13.77 10.73
N ALA A 123 2.13 -14.14 9.45
CA ALA A 123 1.67 -13.22 8.41
C ALA A 123 0.22 -12.76 8.64
N GLU A 124 -0.66 -13.62 9.15
CA GLU A 124 -2.02 -13.23 9.54
C GLU A 124 -2.04 -12.20 10.67
N VAL A 125 -1.28 -12.41 11.74
CA VAL A 125 -1.17 -11.45 12.87
C VAL A 125 -0.65 -10.09 12.40
N SER A 126 0.33 -10.07 11.48
CA SER A 126 0.84 -8.83 10.90
C SER A 126 -0.18 -8.15 9.97
N LEU A 127 -0.99 -8.93 9.24
CA LEU A 127 -2.04 -8.41 8.37
C LEU A 127 -3.27 -7.89 9.12
N LEU A 128 -3.51 -8.29 10.37
CA LEU A 128 -4.54 -7.65 11.22
C LEU A 128 -4.27 -6.15 11.42
N ARG A 129 -3.00 -5.70 11.31
CA ARG A 129 -2.59 -4.30 11.44
C ARG A 129 -2.74 -3.48 10.14
N GLU A 130 -3.08 -4.12 9.01
CA GLU A 130 -3.12 -3.47 7.70
C GLU A 130 -4.10 -2.28 7.67
N GLY A 131 -5.31 -2.46 8.21
CA GLY A 131 -6.33 -1.40 8.27
C GLY A 131 -5.89 -0.21 9.12
N ASP A 132 -5.40 -0.47 10.33
CA ASP A 132 -4.95 0.58 11.25
C ASP A 132 -3.71 1.31 10.71
N ALA A 133 -2.76 0.60 10.09
CA ALA A 133 -1.57 1.19 9.48
C ALA A 133 -1.94 2.18 8.36
N LEU A 134 -2.84 1.80 7.46
CA LEU A 134 -3.30 2.68 6.39
C LEU A 134 -4.14 3.84 6.94
N ALA A 135 -4.91 3.63 8.01
CA ALA A 135 -5.70 4.67 8.67
C ALA A 135 -4.85 5.68 9.44
N VAL A 136 -3.76 5.27 10.11
CA VAL A 136 -2.85 6.22 10.79
C VAL A 136 -2.06 7.04 9.77
N ILE A 137 -1.58 6.43 8.68
CA ILE A 137 -0.91 7.16 7.58
C ILE A 137 -1.90 8.15 6.93
N GLN A 138 -3.17 7.77 6.73
CA GLN A 138 -4.19 8.71 6.24
C GLN A 138 -4.46 9.88 7.21
N ARG A 139 -4.26 9.73 8.53
CA ARG A 139 -4.39 10.87 9.45
C ARG A 139 -3.26 11.88 9.28
N LEU A 140 -2.03 11.45 8.99
CA LEU A 140 -0.89 12.35 8.70
C LEU A 140 -1.20 13.30 7.54
N GLU A 141 -1.86 12.79 6.49
CA GLU A 141 -2.33 13.57 5.33
C GLU A 141 -3.23 14.76 5.76
N THR A 142 -4.01 14.57 6.83
CA THR A 142 -4.94 15.58 7.37
C THR A 142 -4.38 16.39 8.55
N ALA A 143 -3.25 15.98 9.14
CA ALA A 143 -2.59 16.69 10.23
C ALA A 143 -1.72 17.85 9.71
N ALA A 144 -1.20 17.69 8.49
CA ALA A 144 -0.52 18.71 7.71
C ALA A 144 -1.25 20.08 7.78
N GLY A 145 -0.53 21.14 8.17
CA GLY A 145 -1.05 22.51 8.25
C GLY A 145 -2.07 22.78 9.37
N ARG A 146 -2.39 21.83 10.27
CA ARG A 146 -3.45 22.01 11.30
C ARG A 146 -2.95 22.21 12.74
N GLY A 147 -1.65 22.43 12.94
CA GLY A 147 -1.05 22.60 14.28
C GLY A 147 -1.04 21.35 15.16
N ARG A 148 -1.36 20.17 14.61
CA ARG A 148 -1.53 18.91 15.36
C ARG A 148 -0.23 18.11 15.52
N ARG A 149 0.86 18.76 15.95
CA ARG A 149 2.21 18.16 15.95
C ARG A 149 2.29 16.86 16.75
N GLU A 150 1.87 16.85 18.01
CA GLU A 150 1.89 15.67 18.89
C GLU A 150 1.09 14.48 18.32
N GLN A 151 -0.08 14.76 17.72
CA GLN A 151 -0.90 13.73 17.07
C GLN A 151 -0.23 13.18 15.81
N ALA A 152 0.45 14.02 15.02
CA ALA A 152 1.20 13.58 13.85
C ALA A 152 2.41 12.72 14.26
N GLU A 153 3.14 13.10 15.31
CA GLU A 153 4.26 12.31 15.84
C GLU A 153 3.77 10.95 16.39
N SER A 154 2.60 10.91 17.05
CA SER A 154 1.96 9.68 17.54
C SER A 154 1.46 8.77 16.41
N ASP A 155 0.79 9.34 15.40
CA ASP A 155 0.33 8.60 14.21
C ASP A 155 1.50 8.06 13.38
N LEU A 156 2.60 8.83 13.28
CA LEU A 156 3.83 8.42 12.60
C LEU A 156 4.54 7.29 13.35
N ASN A 157 4.70 7.38 14.67
CA ASN A 157 5.25 6.30 15.48
C ASN A 157 4.42 5.01 15.36
N THR A 158 3.08 5.15 15.31
CA THR A 158 2.16 4.02 15.08
C THR A 158 2.35 3.43 13.67
N ALA A 159 2.50 4.28 12.65
CA ALA A 159 2.76 3.85 11.28
C ALA A 159 4.09 3.06 11.18
N ASN A 160 5.16 3.60 11.76
CA ASN A 160 6.48 2.96 11.84
C ASN A 160 6.41 1.59 12.52
N LEU A 161 5.70 1.48 13.66
CA LEU A 161 5.54 0.21 14.38
C LEU A 161 4.80 -0.86 13.58
N TYR A 162 3.81 -0.46 12.76
CA TYR A 162 2.99 -1.41 12.00
C TYR A 162 3.61 -1.79 10.66
N VAL A 163 4.16 -0.83 9.91
CA VAL A 163 4.84 -1.08 8.63
C VAL A 163 6.20 -1.75 8.86
N GLY A 164 6.97 -1.29 9.84
CA GLY A 164 8.26 -1.89 10.22
C GLY A 164 8.16 -3.32 10.76
N GLY A 165 6.97 -3.79 11.12
CA GLY A 165 6.72 -5.20 11.48
C GLY A 165 6.72 -6.17 10.29
N ILE A 166 6.58 -5.68 9.06
CA ILE A 166 6.41 -6.51 7.85
C ILE A 166 7.69 -7.31 7.52
N GLY A 167 8.85 -6.67 7.52
CA GLY A 167 10.14 -7.30 7.24
C GLY A 167 10.55 -8.37 8.28
N PRO A 168 10.50 -8.08 9.59
CA PRO A 168 10.75 -9.05 10.65
C PRO A 168 9.81 -10.27 10.59
N CYS A 169 8.51 -10.06 10.36
CA CYS A 169 7.50 -11.13 10.27
C CYS A 169 7.89 -12.23 9.26
N VAL A 170 8.42 -11.86 8.09
CA VAL A 170 8.87 -12.82 7.06
C VAL A 170 10.30 -13.31 7.25
N THR A 171 11.14 -12.57 7.98
CA THR A 171 12.52 -12.97 8.27
C THR A 171 12.54 -14.08 9.34
N SER A 172 11.86 -13.86 10.47
CA SER A 172 11.77 -14.88 11.53
C SER A 172 11.12 -16.19 11.07
N CYS A 173 10.25 -16.14 10.05
CA CYS A 173 9.73 -17.34 9.40
C CYS A 173 10.83 -18.26 8.82
N VAL A 174 11.84 -17.70 8.15
CA VAL A 174 12.92 -18.51 7.56
C VAL A 174 13.99 -18.86 8.58
N ASP A 175 14.22 -18.00 9.56
CA ASP A 175 15.07 -18.29 10.73
C ASP A 175 14.49 -19.50 11.51
N ASP A 176 13.17 -19.52 11.76
CA ASP A 176 12.45 -20.65 12.38
C ASP A 176 12.61 -21.94 11.56
N VAL A 177 12.55 -21.87 10.24
CA VAL A 177 12.76 -23.05 9.37
C VAL A 177 14.21 -23.52 9.40
N GLU A 178 15.20 -22.61 9.37
CA GLU A 178 16.62 -22.97 9.47
C GLU A 178 17.00 -23.51 10.86
N SER A 179 16.32 -23.10 11.93
CA SER A 179 16.51 -23.61 13.30
C SER A 179 16.31 -25.12 13.43
N ILE A 180 15.57 -25.74 12.48
CA ILE A 180 15.34 -27.19 12.39
C ILE A 180 16.63 -27.94 11.98
N GLY A 181 17.70 -27.23 11.64
CA GLY A 181 19.01 -27.79 11.29
C GLY A 181 19.08 -28.23 9.84
N ASP A 182 19.75 -29.36 9.56
CA ASP A 182 20.03 -29.77 8.18
C ASP A 182 18.78 -30.09 7.37
N ALA A 183 17.71 -30.57 8.01
CA ALA A 183 16.40 -30.74 7.36
C ALA A 183 15.78 -29.39 6.96
N GLY A 184 15.96 -28.36 7.78
CA GLY A 184 15.55 -26.98 7.49
C GLY A 184 16.36 -26.35 6.35
N ARG A 185 17.69 -26.43 6.42
CA ARG A 185 18.60 -25.95 5.37
C ARG A 185 18.38 -26.65 4.03
N ALA A 186 18.24 -27.98 4.03
CA ALA A 186 17.93 -28.75 2.82
C ALA A 186 16.56 -28.36 2.23
N ALA A 187 15.56 -28.14 3.09
CA ALA A 187 14.25 -27.68 2.67
C ALA A 187 14.28 -26.29 2.03
N LEU A 188 15.03 -25.33 2.60
CA LEU A 188 15.22 -23.99 2.03
C LEU A 188 16.06 -24.01 0.74
N ALA A 189 17.01 -24.94 0.61
CA ALA A 189 17.81 -25.14 -0.61
C ALA A 189 17.02 -25.80 -1.77
N SER A 190 15.90 -26.46 -1.48
CA SER A 190 15.01 -27.08 -2.47
C SER A 190 14.41 -26.04 -3.45
N PRO A 191 13.88 -26.46 -4.63
CA PRO A 191 13.21 -25.54 -5.55
C PRO A 191 12.02 -24.79 -4.94
N VAL A 192 11.29 -25.42 -4.01
CA VAL A 192 10.18 -24.80 -3.28
C VAL A 192 10.70 -23.88 -2.17
N GLY A 193 11.75 -24.29 -1.45
CA GLY A 193 12.43 -23.44 -0.45
C GLY A 193 12.95 -22.14 -1.05
N LYS A 194 13.62 -22.21 -2.20
CA LYS A 194 14.07 -21.03 -2.97
C LYS A 194 12.91 -20.13 -3.39
N LYS A 195 11.73 -20.69 -3.66
CA LYS A 195 10.51 -19.91 -3.93
C LYS A 195 9.98 -19.20 -2.67
N VAL A 196 10.04 -19.85 -1.51
CA VAL A 196 9.71 -19.23 -0.21
C VAL A 196 10.70 -18.11 0.12
N LEU A 197 12.01 -18.34 -0.02
CA LEU A 197 13.05 -17.31 0.15
C LEU A 197 12.83 -16.11 -0.79
N ALA A 198 12.46 -16.35 -2.06
CA ALA A 198 12.14 -15.29 -3.00
C ALA A 198 10.89 -14.48 -2.62
N TRP A 199 9.85 -15.13 -2.06
CA TRP A 199 8.70 -14.42 -1.50
C TRP A 199 9.07 -13.59 -0.26
N VAL A 200 9.88 -14.14 0.64
CA VAL A 200 10.37 -13.46 1.86
C VAL A 200 11.19 -12.22 1.49
N ALA A 201 12.15 -12.36 0.56
CA ALA A 201 12.93 -11.24 0.05
C ALA A 201 12.05 -10.17 -0.62
N ASN A 202 10.99 -10.57 -1.34
CA ASN A 202 10.06 -9.63 -1.96
C ASN A 202 9.23 -8.86 -0.92
N VAL A 203 8.69 -9.55 0.09
CA VAL A 203 7.93 -8.89 1.19
C VAL A 203 8.83 -7.95 1.96
N ARG A 204 10.05 -8.39 2.33
CA ARG A 204 11.01 -7.56 3.04
C ARG A 204 11.38 -6.32 2.21
N LEU A 205 11.80 -6.47 0.96
CA LEU A 205 12.19 -5.34 0.11
C LEU A 205 11.11 -4.27 0.02
N HIS A 206 9.84 -4.66 -0.13
CA HIS A 206 8.73 -3.71 -0.16
C HIS A 206 8.35 -3.17 1.23
N GLY A 207 8.53 -3.94 2.30
CA GLY A 207 8.34 -3.49 3.68
C GLY A 207 9.39 -2.45 4.12
N ASP A 208 10.66 -2.70 3.79
CA ASP A 208 11.80 -1.82 4.07
C ASP A 208 11.60 -0.47 3.31
N ILE A 209 11.30 -0.51 2.00
CA ILE A 209 10.92 0.70 1.20
C ILE A 209 9.72 1.45 1.80
N ALA A 210 8.69 0.73 2.27
CA ALA A 210 7.51 1.36 2.85
C ALA A 210 7.83 2.04 4.19
N LEU A 211 8.67 1.42 5.03
CA LEU A 211 9.13 2.03 6.28
C LEU A 211 9.95 3.29 6.00
N ASP A 212 10.89 3.24 5.04
CA ASP A 212 11.71 4.40 4.66
C ASP A 212 10.84 5.60 4.25
N LEU A 213 9.75 5.37 3.51
CA LEU A 213 8.83 6.42 3.05
C LEU A 213 7.90 6.93 4.18
N VAL A 214 7.52 6.08 5.13
CA VAL A 214 6.77 6.50 6.32
C VAL A 214 7.67 7.37 7.21
N VAL A 215 8.92 6.98 7.48
CA VAL A 215 9.89 7.80 8.23
C VAL A 215 10.15 9.14 7.53
N GLN A 216 10.30 9.16 6.20
CA GLN A 216 10.43 10.40 5.42
C GLN A 216 9.17 11.30 5.36
N SER A 217 8.08 10.88 6.02
CA SER A 217 6.84 11.66 6.20
C SER A 217 6.81 12.44 7.54
N GLU A 218 7.96 12.63 8.20
CA GLU A 218 8.09 13.47 9.40
C GLU A 218 7.53 14.90 9.20
N PRO A 219 6.85 15.48 10.22
CA PRO A 219 6.05 16.70 10.07
C PRO A 219 6.86 17.98 9.86
N GLU A 220 8.19 17.92 9.87
CA GLU A 220 9.08 19.09 9.81
C GLU A 220 9.11 19.77 8.42
N TYR A 221 8.56 19.12 7.38
CA TYR A 221 8.48 19.65 6.01
C TYR A 221 7.13 20.30 5.64
N VAL A 222 6.21 20.50 6.58
CA VAL A 222 4.90 21.13 6.31
C VAL A 222 4.88 22.65 6.62
N VAL A 223 6.05 23.30 6.64
CA VAL A 223 6.20 24.74 6.90
C VAL A 223 7.26 25.35 5.97
N GLN A 224 6.90 25.62 4.71
CA GLN A 224 7.50 26.68 3.87
C GLN A 224 6.84 26.76 2.47
N SER A 225 5.79 27.56 2.32
CA SER A 225 5.41 28.21 1.04
C SER A 225 4.32 29.29 1.21
N GLU A 226 4.45 30.17 2.20
CA GLU A 226 3.80 31.50 2.14
C GLU A 226 4.83 32.51 1.60
N PRO A 227 4.50 33.28 0.55
CA PRO A 227 5.32 34.41 0.12
C PRO A 227 5.09 35.64 1.00
N GLU A 228 6.14 36.41 1.25
CA GLU A 228 6.07 37.79 1.79
C GLU A 228 5.59 38.79 0.74
#